data_AF-A0A7C5MQ53-F1
#
_entry.id   AF-A0A7C5MQ53-F1
#
_cell.length_a   1.000
_cell.length_b   1.000
_cell.length_c   1.000
_cell.angle_alpha   90.00
_cell.angle_beta   90.00
_cell.angle_gamma   90.00
#
_symmetry.space_group_name_H-M   'P 1'
#
loop_
_entity.id
_entity.type
_entity.pdbx_description
1 polymer ?
#
loop_
_entity_poly.entity_id
_entity_poly.type
_entity_poly.pdbx_seq_one_letter_code
_entity_poly.pdbx_strand_id
1 'polypeptide(L)'
;IVVAHNHPSGSLAPSVADDLITERLIAAAEFLDIKVLDHLILTNDDYFSYADKGDLASMRAKSKCSLPQFCRKKEGEKKPKSYVQELKDELAA
;
A
#
# COMPACT_ATOMS: atom_id res chain seq x y z
N ILE A 1 7.14 -2.74 6.24
CA ILE A 1 8.30 -3.57 5.85
C ILE A 1 9.21 -2.79 4.93
N VAL A 2 10.52 -2.95 5.08
CA VAL A 2 11.53 -2.50 4.12
C VAL A 2 12.20 -3.76 3.59
N VAL A 3 12.37 -3.85 2.27
CA VAL A 3 13.03 -4.97 1.61
C VAL A 3 14.34 -4.47 1.07
N ALA A 4 15.40 -5.27 1.19
CA ALA A 4 16.69 -4.93 0.61
C ALA A 4 17.37 -6.17 0.07
N HIS A 5 17.99 -6.04 -1.11
CA HIS A 5 18.86 -7.07 -1.66
C HIS A 5 20.09 -6.46 -2.32
N ASN A 6 21.11 -7.28 -2.49
CA ASN A 6 22.38 -6.87 -3.07
C ASN A 6 22.41 -7.18 -4.57
N HIS A 7 22.94 -6.26 -5.36
CA HIS A 7 23.38 -6.49 -6.74
C HIS A 7 24.91 -6.67 -6.78
N PRO A 8 25.42 -7.92 -6.70
CA PRO A 8 26.86 -8.18 -6.75
C PRO A 8 27.50 -7.80 -8.08
N SER A 9 26.70 -7.57 -9.13
CA SER A 9 27.15 -7.04 -10.42
C SER A 9 27.55 -5.56 -10.36
N GLY A 10 27.21 -4.85 -9.29
CA GLY A 10 27.45 -3.41 -9.14
C GLY A 10 26.46 -2.52 -9.91
N SER A 11 25.44 -3.09 -10.56
CA SER A 11 24.42 -2.31 -11.25
C SER A 11 23.30 -1.89 -10.29
N LEU A 12 23.05 -0.59 -10.19
CA LEU A 12 21.92 -0.03 -9.43
C LEU A 12 20.58 -0.10 -10.18
N ALA A 13 20.61 -0.44 -11.46
CA ALA A 13 19.38 -0.56 -12.23
C ALA A 13 18.56 -1.76 -11.73
N PRO A 14 17.29 -1.56 -11.33
CA PRO A 14 16.42 -2.67 -11.01
C PRO A 14 16.21 -3.57 -12.23
N SER A 15 16.16 -4.87 -11.99
CA SER A 15 15.76 -5.84 -13.01
C SER A 15 14.25 -5.95 -13.10
N VAL A 16 13.75 -6.49 -14.20
CA VAL A 16 12.32 -6.80 -14.38
C VAL A 16 11.79 -7.73 -13.29
N ALA A 17 12.65 -8.60 -12.75
CA ALA A 17 12.28 -9.49 -11.65
C ALA A 17 12.10 -8.71 -10.33
N ASP A 18 12.94 -7.69 -10.08
CA ASP A 18 12.84 -6.85 -8.88
C ASP A 18 11.53 -6.06 -8.90
N ASP A 19 11.13 -5.51 -10.04
CA ASP A 19 9.86 -4.82 -10.22
C ASP A 19 8.67 -5.73 -9.93
N LEU A 20 8.67 -6.95 -10.51
CA LEU A 20 7.61 -7.92 -10.32
C LEU A 20 7.50 -8.38 -8.86
N ILE A 21 8.62 -8.57 -8.18
CA ILE A 21 8.67 -8.92 -6.76
C ILE A 21 8.09 -7.78 -5.92
N THR A 22 8.49 -6.53 -6.23
CA THR A 22 7.99 -5.33 -5.55
C THR A 22 6.47 -5.21 -5.67
N GLU A 23 5.93 -5.38 -6.88
CA GLU A 23 4.48 -5.33 -7.12
C GLU A 23 3.73 -6.40 -6.32
N ARG A 24 4.24 -7.65 -6.31
CA ARG A 24 3.64 -8.75 -5.55
C ARG A 24 3.71 -8.52 -4.04
N LEU A 25 4.82 -7.99 -3.56
CA LEU A 25 5.00 -7.65 -2.14
C LEU A 25 4.05 -6.55 -1.70
N ILE A 26 3.86 -5.51 -2.52
CA ILE A 26 2.89 -4.45 -2.24
C ILE A 26 1.48 -5.06 -2.14
N ALA A 27 1.06 -5.88 -3.10
CA ALA A 27 -0.27 -6.51 -3.08
C ALA A 27 -0.48 -7.44 -1.87
N ALA A 28 0.53 -8.26 -1.53
CA ALA A 28 0.47 -9.14 -0.37
C ALA A 28 0.48 -8.37 0.95
N ALA A 29 1.28 -7.30 1.05
CA ALA A 29 1.33 -6.46 2.24
C ALA A 29 0.02 -5.69 2.43
N GLU A 30 -0.59 -5.19 1.36
CA GLU A 30 -1.94 -4.58 1.39
C GLU A 30 -3.00 -5.56 1.89
N PHE A 31 -2.92 -6.83 1.50
CA PHE A 31 -3.82 -7.88 2.01
C PHE A 31 -3.69 -8.08 3.53
N LEU A 32 -2.48 -7.92 4.07
CA LEU A 32 -2.18 -8.08 5.50
C LEU A 32 -2.31 -6.77 6.30
N ASP A 33 -2.76 -5.67 5.68
CA ASP A 33 -2.74 -4.31 6.25
C ASP A 33 -1.34 -3.87 6.73
N ILE A 34 -0.30 -4.32 6.04
CA ILE A 34 1.09 -3.96 6.28
C ILE A 34 1.54 -3.01 5.17
N LYS A 35 2.22 -1.92 5.54
CA LYS A 35 2.79 -0.99 4.55
C LYS A 35 4.19 -1.43 4.14
N VAL A 36 4.43 -1.54 2.83
CA VAL A 36 5.79 -1.52 2.26
C VAL A 36 6.28 -0.08 2.28
N LEU A 37 7.37 0.17 2.97
CA LEU A 37 7.98 1.50 3.11
C LEU A 37 8.97 1.76 1.99
N ASP A 38 9.80 0.77 1.67
CA ASP A 38 10.78 0.88 0.60
C ASP A 38 11.28 -0.50 0.14
N HIS A 39 11.82 -0.54 -1.07
CA HIS A 39 12.64 -1.61 -1.61
C HIS A 39 13.99 -1.02 -2.01
N LEU A 40 15.07 -1.53 -1.42
CA LEU A 40 16.42 -1.02 -1.58
C LEU A 40 17.28 -2.02 -2.36
N ILE A 41 17.90 -1.55 -3.43
CA ILE A 41 18.93 -2.31 -4.14
C ILE A 41 20.28 -1.74 -3.72
N LEU A 42 21.11 -2.59 -3.11
CA LEU A 42 22.40 -2.19 -2.56
C LEU A 42 23.53 -2.65 -3.47
N THR A 43 24.53 -1.79 -3.64
CA THR A 43 25.83 -2.13 -4.24
C THR A 43 26.94 -1.76 -3.25
N ASN A 44 28.21 -1.96 -3.61
CA ASN A 44 29.33 -1.66 -2.70
C ASN A 44 29.43 -0.17 -2.34
N ASP A 45 29.15 0.71 -3.30
CA ASP A 45 29.40 2.15 -3.17
C ASP A 45 28.12 2.99 -3.15
N ASP A 46 26.97 2.43 -3.54
CA ASP A 46 25.74 3.19 -3.73
C ASP A 46 24.47 2.32 -3.56
N TYR A 47 23.30 2.96 -3.53
CA TYR A 47 21.99 2.31 -3.41
C TYR A 47 20.92 2.92 -4.32
N PHE A 48 19.91 2.10 -4.64
CA PHE A 48 18.70 2.53 -5.33
C PHE A 48 17.49 2.32 -4.40
N SER A 49 16.70 3.38 -4.23
CA SER A 49 15.44 3.35 -3.49
C SER A 49 14.25 3.50 -4.43
N TYR A 50 13.33 2.54 -4.36
CA TYR A 50 12.06 2.59 -5.09
C TYR A 50 11.15 3.71 -4.57
N ALA A 51 11.23 4.03 -3.28
CA ALA A 51 10.48 5.13 -2.68
C ALA A 51 10.98 6.50 -3.20
N ASP A 52 12.29 6.71 -3.23
CA ASP A 52 12.89 7.99 -3.65
C ASP A 52 12.65 8.29 -5.14
N LYS A 53 12.59 7.24 -5.98
CA LYS A 53 12.30 7.38 -7.42
C LYS A 53 10.81 7.61 -7.71
N GLY A 54 9.93 7.45 -6.74
CA GLY A 54 8.48 7.55 -6.92
C GLY A 54 7.83 6.32 -7.56
N ASP A 55 8.63 5.32 -7.92
CA ASP A 55 8.18 4.06 -8.53
C ASP A 55 7.25 3.30 -7.58
N LEU A 56 7.58 3.27 -6.28
CA LEU A 56 6.75 2.64 -5.25
C LEU A 56 5.35 3.25 -5.17
N ALA A 57 5.23 4.58 -5.30
CA ALA A 57 3.94 5.26 -5.27
C ALA A 57 3.09 4.89 -6.49
N SER A 58 3.72 4.80 -7.67
CA SER A 58 3.05 4.38 -8.91
C SER A 58 2.57 2.93 -8.85
N MET A 59 3.37 2.02 -8.27
CA MET A 59 3.02 0.60 -8.14
C MET A 59 1.87 0.37 -7.16
N ARG A 60 1.82 1.13 -6.06
CA ARG A 60 0.68 1.12 -5.12
C ARG A 60 -0.62 1.64 -5.73
N ALA A 61 -0.53 2.58 -6.68
CA ALA A 61 -1.71 3.04 -7.41
C ALA A 61 -2.23 1.97 -8.37
N LYS A 62 -1.36 1.13 -8.93
CA LYS A 62 -1.72 -0.02 -9.78
C LYS A 62 -2.29 -1.20 -8.99
N SER A 63 -1.80 -1.44 -7.75
CA SER A 63 -2.31 -2.51 -6.88
C SER A 63 -3.73 -2.27 -6.37
N LYS A 64 -4.33 -1.10 -6.65
CA LYS A 64 -5.77 -0.85 -6.45
C LYS A 64 -6.61 -1.71 -7.40
N CYS A 65 -6.81 -2.97 -7.02
CA CYS A 65 -8.10 -3.62 -6.81
C CYS A 65 -7.91 -5.15 -6.85
N SER A 66 -8.15 -5.83 -5.73
CA SER A 66 -8.85 -7.12 -5.71
C SER A 66 -9.10 -7.60 -4.28
N LEU A 67 -9.68 -6.77 -3.40
CA LEU A 67 -10.23 -7.29 -2.15
C LEU A 67 -11.75 -7.49 -2.27
N PRO A 68 -12.21 -8.63 -2.84
CA PRO A 68 -13.60 -9.04 -2.71
C PRO A 68 -13.93 -9.52 -1.28
N GLN A 69 -12.95 -9.80 -0.41
CA GLN A 69 -13.22 -10.39 0.91
C GLN A 69 -13.61 -9.39 2.02
N PHE A 70 -13.35 -8.09 1.84
CA PHE A 70 -13.86 -7.02 2.72
C PHE A 70 -14.96 -6.16 2.08
N CYS A 71 -15.22 -6.34 0.77
CA CYS A 71 -16.43 -5.86 0.10
C CYS A 71 -17.67 -6.65 0.57
N ARG A 72 -17.97 -6.64 1.88
CA ARG A 72 -19.38 -6.64 2.26
C ARG A 72 -19.95 -5.37 1.67
N LYS A 73 -20.75 -5.50 0.61
CA LYS A 73 -21.91 -4.64 0.50
C LYS A 73 -22.66 -4.75 1.83
N LYS A 74 -22.52 -3.77 2.71
CA LYS A 74 -23.69 -3.34 3.47
C LYS A 74 -24.35 -2.27 2.64
N GLU A 75 -25.17 -2.70 1.69
CA GLU A 75 -26.31 -1.87 1.31
C GLU A 75 -27.07 -1.60 2.62
N GLY A 76 -26.93 -0.39 3.17
CA GLY A 76 -27.68 0.05 4.35
C GLY A 76 -26.91 0.33 5.64
N GLU A 77 -25.58 0.46 5.67
CA GLU A 77 -24.91 0.95 6.89
C GLU A 77 -25.06 2.47 6.99
N LYS A 78 -26.12 2.92 7.69
CA LYS A 78 -26.31 4.35 8.01
C LYS A 78 -25.13 4.81 8.87
N LYS A 79 -24.49 5.91 8.47
CA LYS A 79 -23.47 6.57 9.30
C LYS A 79 -24.04 6.80 10.72
N PRO A 80 -23.27 6.57 11.79
CA PRO A 80 -23.71 6.89 13.14
C PRO A 80 -24.11 8.36 13.17
N LYS A 81 -25.30 8.65 13.72
CA LYS A 81 -25.77 10.03 13.85
C LYS A 81 -24.80 10.79 14.73
N SER A 82 -24.56 12.06 14.40
CA SER A 82 -23.82 12.92 15.32
C SER A 82 -24.65 13.09 16.60
N TYR A 83 -23.98 13.24 17.74
CA TYR A 83 -24.65 13.49 19.03
C TYR A 83 -25.58 14.72 18.96
N VAL A 84 -25.20 15.72 18.14
CA VAL A 84 -26.02 16.91 17.87
C VAL A 84 -27.26 16.57 17.05
N GLN A 85 -27.20 15.57 16.17
CA GLN A 85 -28.37 15.06 15.44
C GLN A 85 -29.32 14.29 16.37
N GLU A 86 -28.78 13.46 17.27
CA GLU A 86 -29.59 12.68 18.22
C GLU A 86 -30.38 13.58 19.16
N LEU A 87 -29.74 14.60 19.73
CA LEU A 87 -30.42 15.58 20.60
C LEU A 87 -31.51 16.37 19.88
N LYS A 88 -31.34 16.66 18.58
CA LYS A 88 -32.36 17.35 17.78
C LYS A 88 -33.56 16.45 17.50
N ASP A 89 -33.32 15.16 17.31
CA ASP A 89 -34.38 14.19 17.08
C ASP A 89 -35.18 13.91 18.38
N GLU A 90 -34.54 13.95 19.56
CA GLU A 90 -35.22 13.87 20.87
C GLU A 90 -36.02 15.13 21.21
N LEU A 91 -35.53 16.32 20.85
CA LEU A 91 -36.26 17.58 21.08
C LEU A 91 -37.44 17.77 20.11
N ALA A 92 -37.46 17.01 19.00
CA ALA A 92 -38.47 17.08 17.95
C ALA A 92 -39.54 15.97 18.05
N ALA A 93 -39.49 15.12 19.08
CA ALA A 93 -40.50 14.11 19.41
C ALA A 93 -41.33 14.55 20.63
#